data_AF-A0A535NHU2-F1
#
_entry.id   AF-A0A535NHU2-F1
#
_cell.length_a   1.000
_cell.length_b   1.000
_cell.length_c   1.000
_cell.angle_alpha   90.00
_cell.angle_beta   90.00
_cell.angle_gamma   90.00
#
_symmetry.space_group_name_H-M   'P 1'
#
loop_
_entity.id
_entity.type
_entity.pdbx_description
1 polymer ?
#
loop_
_entity_poly.entity_id
_entity_poly.type
_entity_poly.pdbx_seq_one_letter_code
_entity_poly.pdbx_strand_id
1 'polypeptide(L)' 'QQEILPRIISSKAQFEPIRVWCAGVASGEEAYSVAMLLCETLGVAEYRQRTKIYATDVDDDALTRAPQGRAAAK' A
#
# COMPACT_ATOMS: atom_id res chain seq x y z
N GLN A 1 4.59 -14.77 -16.99
CA GLN A 1 4.68 -13.66 -16.02
C GLN A 1 3.78 -14.02 -14.84
N GLN A 2 4.33 -14.15 -13.62
CA GLN A 2 3.52 -14.58 -12.46
C GLN A 2 2.86 -13.36 -11.83
N GLU A 3 1.55 -13.19 -12.04
CA GLU A 3 0.77 -12.14 -11.37
C GLU A 3 0.41 -12.59 -9.94
N ILE A 4 1.06 -12.00 -8.95
CA ILE A 4 0.87 -12.36 -7.54
C ILE A 4 -0.33 -11.61 -6.91
N LEU A 5 -0.53 -10.33 -7.25
CA LEU A 5 -1.62 -9.53 -6.70
C LEU A 5 -3.03 -10.13 -6.94
N PRO A 6 -3.41 -10.47 -8.19
CA PRO A 6 -4.72 -11.04 -8.47
C PRO A 6 -4.96 -12.36 -7.73
N ARG A 7 -3.91 -13.19 -7.56
CA ARG A 7 -4.00 -14.44 -6.79
C ARG A 7 -4.28 -14.19 -5.32
N ILE A 8 -3.56 -13.25 -4.70
CA ILE A 8 -3.78 -12.89 -3.29
C ILE A 8 -5.20 -12.35 -3.09
N ILE A 9 -5.66 -11.47 -4.00
CA ILE A 9 -7.01 -10.89 -3.93
C ILE A 9 -8.07 -11.98 -4.09
N SER A 10 -7.89 -12.89 -5.04
CA SER A 10 -8.84 -13.99 -5.30
C SER A 10 -8.90 -15.02 -4.15
N SER A 11 -7.83 -15.15 -3.37
CA SER A 11 -7.79 -16.02 -2.19
C SER A 11 -8.49 -15.45 -0.95
N LYS A 12 -8.90 -14.18 -0.99
CA LYS A 12 -9.54 -13.49 0.13
C LYS A 12 -11.05 -13.47 -0.01
N ALA A 13 -11.75 -13.51 1.12
CA ALA A 13 -13.20 -13.38 1.11
C ALA A 13 -13.63 -12.00 0.60
N GLN A 14 -14.86 -11.90 0.08
CA GLN A 14 -15.44 -10.62 -0.29
C GLN A 14 -15.45 -9.70 0.94
N PHE A 15 -14.92 -8.48 0.80
CA PHE A 15 -14.73 -7.49 1.87
C PHE A 15 -13.67 -7.79 2.94
N GLU A 16 -12.90 -8.88 2.82
CA GLU A 16 -11.77 -9.10 3.72
C GLU A 16 -10.72 -7.99 3.55
N PRO A 17 -10.20 -7.39 4.65
CA PRO A 17 -9.19 -6.36 4.57
C PRO A 17 -7.88 -6.85 3.94
N ILE A 18 -7.28 -6.00 3.12
CA ILE A 18 -5.96 -6.19 2.52
C ILE A 18 -5.01 -5.22 3.20
N ARG A 19 -4.07 -5.75 3.99
CA ARG A 19 -3.05 -4.96 4.67
C ARG A 19 -1.72 -5.22 3.98
N VAL A 20 -1.06 -4.14 3.56
CA VAL A 20 0.27 -4.21 2.97
C VAL A 20 1.23 -3.43 3.84
N TRP A 21 2.39 -4.01 4.08
CA TRP A 21 3.47 -3.37 4.81
C TRP A 21 4.67 -3.24 3.88
N CYS A 22 5.06 -2.00 3.62
CA CYS A 22 6.30 -1.64 2.95
C CYS A 22 7.28 -1.19 4.04
N ALA A 23 8.38 -1.93 4.20
CA ALA A 23 9.42 -1.66 5.21
C ALA A 23 10.69 -1.13 4.52
N GLY A 24 11.36 -0.15 5.13
CA GLY A 24 12.53 0.53 4.55
C GLY A 24 12.17 1.48 3.41
N VAL A 25 11.00 2.13 3.50
CA VAL A 25 10.53 3.03 2.44
C VAL A 25 11.08 4.43 2.65
N ALA A 26 12.18 4.76 1.97
CA ALA A 26 12.86 6.05 2.12
C ALA A 26 11.92 7.26 1.88
N SER A 27 11.70 7.67 0.63
CA SER A 27 10.84 8.83 0.29
C SER A 27 9.34 8.51 0.20
N GLY A 28 8.94 7.24 0.34
CA GLY A 28 7.54 6.80 0.21
C GLY A 28 7.14 6.27 -1.18
N GLU A 29 7.96 6.43 -2.22
CA GLU A 29 7.60 6.15 -3.63
C GLU A 29 7.14 4.72 -3.90
N GLU A 30 7.75 3.75 -3.23
CA GLU A 30 7.41 2.33 -3.36
C GLU A 30 5.99 2.06 -2.84
N ALA A 31 5.59 2.70 -1.74
CA ALA A 31 4.25 2.56 -1.18
C ALA A 31 3.18 3.14 -2.11
N TYR A 32 3.49 4.24 -2.82
CA TYR A 32 2.60 4.80 -3.84
C TYR A 32 2.45 3.87 -5.05
N SER A 33 3.54 3.26 -5.51
CA SER A 33 3.48 2.29 -6.61
C SER A 33 2.60 1.09 -6.26
N VAL A 34 2.74 0.57 -5.04
CA VAL A 34 1.88 -0.49 -4.51
C VAL A 34 0.41 -0.04 -4.42
N ALA A 35 0.16 1.18 -3.98
CA ALA A 35 -1.19 1.76 -3.93
C ALA A 35 -1.83 1.82 -5.33
N MET A 36 -1.09 2.25 -6.35
CA MET A 36 -1.57 2.32 -7.73
C MET A 36 -1.94 0.93 -8.24
N LEU A 37 -1.05 -0.05 -8.09
CA LEU A 37 -1.29 -1.43 -8.53
C LEU A 37 -2.50 -2.09 -7.85
N LEU A 38 -2.66 -1.87 -6.53
CA LEU A 38 -3.83 -2.36 -5.81
C LEU A 38 -5.12 -1.69 -6.27
N CYS A 39 -5.07 -0.38 -6.56
CA CYS A 39 -6.21 0.37 -7.06
C CYS A 39 -6.62 -0.06 -8.48
N GLU A 40 -5.65 -0.34 -9.35
CA GLU A 40 -5.89 -0.86 -10.70
C GLU A 40 -6.50 -2.26 -10.66
N THR A 41 -6.05 -3.11 -9.72
CA THR A 41 -6.52 -4.50 -9.63
C THR A 41 -7.89 -4.62 -8.95
N LEU A 42 -8.15 -3.84 -7.90
CA LEU A 42 -9.41 -3.91 -7.13
C LEU A 42 -10.50 -2.95 -7.65
N GLY A 43 -10.09 -1.89 -8.35
CA GLY A 43 -10.94 -0.73 -8.61
C GLY A 43 -10.99 0.24 -7.41
N VAL A 44 -11.28 1.50 -7.71
CA VAL A 44 -11.20 2.63 -6.75
C VAL A 44 -12.07 2.43 -5.51
N ALA A 45 -13.29 1.90 -5.67
CA ALA A 45 -14.24 1.75 -4.56
C ALA A 45 -13.79 0.67 -3.56
N GLU A 46 -13.46 -0.52 -4.05
CA GLU A 46 -12.96 -1.63 -3.24
C GLU A 46 -11.62 -1.29 -2.58
N TYR A 47 -10.71 -0.67 -3.34
CA TYR A 47 -9.43 -0.21 -2.82
C TYR A 47 -9.61 0.69 -1.59
N ARG A 48 -10.47 1.72 -1.68
CA ARG A 48 -10.73 2.66 -0.58
C ARG A 48 -11.35 2.02 0.66
N GLN A 49 -12.15 0.98 0.48
CA GLN A 49 -12.86 0.33 1.59
C GLN A 49 -12.04 -0.77 2.26
N ARG A 50 -11.19 -1.46 1.51
CA ARG A 50 -10.57 -2.72 1.95
C ARG A 50 -9.07 -2.63 2.17
N THR A 51 -8.38 -1.66 1.59
CA THR A 51 -6.91 -1.61 1.63
C THR A 51 -6.38 -0.69 2.70
N LYS A 52 -5.29 -1.12 3.35
CA LYS A 52 -4.49 -0.28 4.24
C LYS A 52 -3.01 -0.54 3.99
N ILE A 53 -2.26 0.49 3.66
CA ILE A 53 -0.83 0.42 3.38
C ILE A 53 -0.09 1.10 4.53
N TYR A 54 0.85 0.36 5.12
CA TYR A 54 1.77 0.86 6.12
C TYR A 54 3.13 1.01 5.45
N ALA A 55 3.68 2.22 5.47
CA ALA A 55 5.03 2.50 5.01
C ALA A 55 5.86 2.91 6.22
N THR A 56 6.89 2.14 6.54
CA THR A 56 7.79 2.41 7.67
C THR A 56 9.22 2.46 7.17
N ASP A 57 9.98 3.46 7.58
CA ASP A 57 11.43 3.51 7.41
C ASP A 57 12.10 3.55 8.79
N VAL A 58 13.38 3.14 8.85
CA VAL A 58 14.20 3.22 10.06
C VAL A 58 14.83 4.61 10.22
N ASP A 59 14.90 5.38 9.14
CA ASP A 59 15.50 6.70 9.07
C ASP A 59 14.43 7.81 9.18
N ASP A 60 14.36 8.48 10.34
CA ASP A 60 13.40 9.56 10.63
C ASP A 60 13.54 10.76 9.65
N ASP A 61 14.72 10.96 9.04
CA ASP A 61 15.02 12.06 8.12
C ASP A 61 14.53 11.83 6.67
N ALA A 62 14.00 10.63 6.37
CA ALA A 62 13.45 10.31 5.06
C ALA A 62 11.95 10.70 4.93
N LEU A 63 11.23 10.69 6.05
CA LEU A 63 9.78 10.99 6.11
C LEU A 63 9.44 12.48 5.89
N THR A 64 10.40 13.40 6.07
CA THR A 64 10.21 14.85 5.86
C THR A 64 10.21 15.28 4.39
N ARG A 65 10.61 14.41 3.46
CA ARG A 65 10.64 14.68 2.02
C ARG A 65 9.50 14.04 1.23
N ALA A 66 8.57 13.36 1.89
CA ALA A 66 7.36 12.88 1.24
C ALA A 66 6.42 14.08 0.93
N PRO A 67 5.98 14.29 -0.32
CA PRO A 67 5.06 15.38 -0.66
C PRO A 67 3.69 15.12 -0.01
N GLN A 68 3.44 15.73 1.15
CA GLN A 68 2.15 15.95 1.81
C GLN A 68 1.10 14.82 1.75
N GLY A 69 1.51 13.56 1.71
CA GLY A 69 0.65 12.39 1.81
C GLY A 69 0.78 11.73 3.18
N ARG A 70 0.40 12.45 4.25
CA ARG A 70 0.29 12.01 5.65
C ARG A 70 0.73 10.56 5.93
N ALA A 71 1.97 10.39 6.37
CA ALA A 71 2.38 9.19 7.09
C ALA A 71 1.74 9.21 8.48
N ALA A 72 0.72 8.39 8.70
CA ALA A 72 0.21 8.13 10.04
C ALA A 72 1.16 7.14 10.72
N ALA A 73 2.14 7.67 11.44
CA ALA A 73 2.93 6.90 12.39
C ALA A 73 2.07 6.57 13.62
N LYS A 74 1.76 5.28 13.81
CA LYS A 74 1.61 4.63 15.11
C LYS A 74 1.64 3.12 14.96
#